data_AF-A0A4Y7JVN9-F1
#
_entry.id   AF-A0A4Y7JVN9-F1
#
_cell.length_a   1.000
_cell.length_b   1.000
_cell.length_c   1.000
_cell.angle_alpha   90.00
_cell.angle_beta   90.00
_cell.angle_gamma   90.00
#
_symmetry.space_group_name_H-M   'P 1'
#
loop_
_entity.id
_entity.type
_entity.pdbx_description
1 polymer ?
#
loop_
_entity_poly.entity_id
_entity_poly.type
_entity_poly.pdbx_seq_one_letter_code
_entity_poly.pdbx_strand_id
1 'polypeptide(L)'
;MEDINVNCVPHNYVKALLSRAESKVKELRQAVDLVKAESEKLEQKALQAEEEMRRGRTKLRQAGDQIQGVIRSAYKIEKQARGLKDIVGELPSREASRFRSQVSNLASEAKGERNSLTKEVSRISNYGISV
;
A
#
# COMPACT_ATOMS: atom_id res chain seq x y z
N MET A 1 32.82 35.59 -69.61
CA MET A 1 32.62 36.14 -68.26
C MET A 1 31.27 35.64 -67.81
N GLU A 2 31.28 34.56 -67.03
CA GLU A 2 30.08 34.06 -66.35
C GLU A 2 29.89 34.92 -65.10
N ASP A 3 28.95 35.85 -65.17
CA ASP A 3 28.58 36.67 -64.04
C ASP A 3 27.68 35.85 -63.10
N ILE A 4 28.17 35.75 -61.87
CA ILE A 4 27.54 35.13 -60.72
C ILE A 4 26.31 35.96 -60.29
N ASN A 5 25.31 35.28 -59.70
CA ASN A 5 24.38 35.78 -58.66
C ASN A 5 23.15 36.56 -59.16
N VAL A 6 21.94 36.42 -58.62
CA VAL A 6 21.49 36.02 -57.27
C VAL A 6 20.13 35.34 -57.43
N ASN A 7 19.95 34.15 -56.85
CA ASN A 7 18.61 33.58 -56.62
C ASN A 7 17.85 34.49 -55.64
N CYS A 8 17.20 35.52 -56.17
CA CYS A 8 16.39 36.46 -55.41
C CYS A 8 15.07 35.77 -55.06
N VAL A 9 15.00 35.16 -53.88
CA VAL A 9 13.75 34.64 -53.33
C VAL A 9 12.75 35.80 -53.25
N PRO A 10 11.54 35.67 -53.84
CA PRO A 10 10.59 36.78 -53.86
C PRO A 10 10.26 37.22 -52.44
N HIS A 11 10.35 38.53 -52.15
CA HIS A 11 10.11 39.10 -50.82
C HIS A 11 8.80 38.62 -50.16
N ASN A 12 7.77 38.37 -50.98
CA ASN A 12 6.47 37.85 -50.52
C ASN A 12 6.55 36.39 -50.02
N TYR A 13 7.40 35.55 -50.63
CA TYR A 13 7.59 34.16 -50.21
C TYR A 13 8.26 34.07 -48.83
N VAL A 14 9.28 34.90 -48.57
CA VAL A 14 9.93 34.99 -47.26
C VAL A 14 8.93 35.46 -46.19
N LYS A 15 8.11 36.48 -46.51
CA LYS A 15 7.08 36.98 -45.59
C LYS A 15 6.02 35.93 -45.24
N ALA A 16 5.59 35.12 -46.21
CA ALA A 16 4.64 34.03 -45.98
C ALA A 16 5.24 32.92 -45.09
N LEU A 17 6.50 32.56 -45.29
CA LEU A 17 7.20 31.58 -44.45
C LEU A 17 7.36 32.08 -43.00
N LEU A 18 7.71 33.34 -42.81
CA LEU A 18 7.83 33.95 -41.48
C LEU A 18 6.48 33.94 -40.74
N SER A 19 5.39 34.34 -41.40
CA SER A 19 4.05 34.32 -40.80
C SER A 19 3.61 32.90 -40.39
N ARG A 20 3.91 31.89 -41.21
CA ARG A 20 3.66 30.47 -40.86
C ARG A 20 4.53 30.00 -39.70
N ALA A 21 5.79 30.43 -39.63
CA ALA A 21 6.67 30.10 -38.52
C ALA A 21 6.15 30.73 -37.21
N GLU A 22 5.73 32.00 -37.25
CA GLU A 22 5.14 32.70 -36.10
C GLU A 22 3.88 32.01 -35.59
N SER A 23 2.95 31.62 -36.48
CA SER A 23 1.74 30.91 -36.09
C SER A 23 2.08 29.56 -35.44
N LYS A 24 3.05 28.83 -36.00
CA LYS A 24 3.49 27.55 -35.45
C LYS A 24 4.16 27.70 -34.08
N VAL A 25 5.00 28.71 -33.90
CA VAL A 25 5.61 29.01 -32.59
C VAL A 25 4.53 29.33 -31.55
N LYS A 26 3.50 30.08 -31.93
CA LYS A 26 2.38 30.39 -31.02
C LYS A 26 1.62 29.13 -30.59
N GLU A 27 1.26 28.26 -31.55
CA GLU A 27 0.62 26.97 -31.25
C GLU A 27 1.47 26.10 -30.32
N LEU A 28 2.78 26.00 -30.60
CA LEU A 28 3.69 25.20 -29.79
C LEU A 28 3.82 25.74 -28.37
N ARG A 29 3.87 27.07 -28.20
CA ARG A 29 3.86 27.70 -26.86
C ARG A 29 2.60 27.34 -26.07
N GLN A 30 1.44 27.43 -26.70
CA GLN A 30 0.17 27.05 -26.06
C GLN A 30 0.16 25.57 -25.66
N ALA A 31 0.65 24.68 -26.52
CA ALA A 31 0.78 23.26 -26.20
C ALA A 31 1.72 23.01 -25.01
N VAL A 32 2.84 23.73 -24.94
CA VAL A 32 3.78 23.64 -23.80
C VAL A 32 3.13 24.11 -22.51
N ASP A 33 2.40 25.23 -22.54
CA ASP A 33 1.75 25.77 -21.33
C ASP A 33 0.66 24.81 -20.81
N LEU A 34 -0.08 24.15 -21.70
CA LEU A 34 -1.02 23.09 -21.33
C LEU A 34 -0.32 21.90 -20.67
N VAL A 35 0.79 21.44 -21.23
CA VAL A 35 1.57 20.32 -20.67
C VAL A 35 2.12 20.69 -19.29
N LYS A 36 2.61 21.91 -19.09
CA LYS A 36 3.09 22.39 -17.79
C LYS A 36 1.99 22.35 -16.74
N ALA A 37 0.83 22.91 -17.05
CA ALA A 37 -0.30 22.95 -16.13
C ALA A 37 -0.78 21.54 -15.73
N GLU A 38 -0.89 20.62 -16.69
CA GLU A 38 -1.29 19.24 -16.37
C GLU A 38 -0.19 18.49 -15.62
N SER A 39 1.09 18.74 -15.92
CA SER A 39 2.21 18.13 -15.20
C SER A 39 2.24 18.55 -13.73
N GLU A 40 2.10 19.85 -13.43
CA GLU A 40 2.04 20.37 -12.06
C GLU A 40 0.88 19.73 -11.28
N LYS A 41 -0.29 19.63 -11.90
CA LYS A 41 -1.47 19.01 -11.29
C LYS A 41 -1.27 17.52 -11.01
N LEU A 42 -0.65 16.79 -11.93
CA LEU A 42 -0.37 15.37 -11.75
C LEU A 42 0.71 15.13 -10.69
N GLU A 43 1.73 15.98 -10.63
CA GLU A 43 2.76 15.94 -9.59
C GLU A 43 2.17 16.12 -8.19
N GLN A 44 1.31 17.13 -8.00
CA GLN A 44 0.64 17.34 -6.71
C GLN A 44 -0.23 16.14 -6.30
N LYS A 45 -0.95 15.53 -7.25
CA LYS A 45 -1.74 14.31 -6.98
C LYS A 45 -0.85 13.13 -6.60
N ALA A 46 0.28 12.94 -7.28
CA ALA A 46 1.22 11.87 -6.98
C ALA A 46 1.82 12.02 -5.58
N LEU A 47 2.23 13.23 -5.20
CA LEU A 47 2.76 13.54 -3.86
C LEU A 47 1.71 13.27 -2.76
N GLN A 48 0.46 13.67 -2.98
CA GLN A 48 -0.61 13.39 -2.03
C GLN A 48 -0.85 11.88 -1.88
N ALA A 49 -0.94 11.15 -3.00
CA ALA A 49 -1.13 9.71 -2.98
C ALA A 49 0.02 8.97 -2.28
N GLU A 50 1.26 9.40 -2.51
CA GLU A 50 2.44 8.84 -1.85
C GLU A 50 2.38 9.01 -0.32
N GLU A 51 2.04 10.20 0.17
CA GLU A 51 1.93 10.44 1.60
C GLU A 51 0.77 9.65 2.24
N GLU A 52 -0.37 9.53 1.55
CA GLU A 52 -1.48 8.67 1.99
C GLU A 52 -1.07 7.20 2.06
N MET A 53 -0.36 6.69 1.04
CA MET A 53 0.18 5.33 1.03
C MET A 53 1.18 5.10 2.18
N ARG A 54 2.08 6.05 2.44
CA ARG A 54 3.07 5.97 3.52
C ARG A 54 2.39 5.92 4.89
N ARG A 55 1.36 6.75 5.10
CA ARG A 55 0.53 6.74 6.32
C ARG A 55 -0.23 5.43 6.46
N GLY A 56 -0.89 4.96 5.39
CA GLY A 56 -1.62 3.69 5.37
C GLY A 56 -0.71 2.51 5.72
N ARG A 57 0.46 2.42 5.11
CA ARG A 57 1.48 1.40 5.40
C ARG A 57 1.91 1.41 6.87
N THR A 58 2.11 2.60 7.46
CA THR A 58 2.49 2.73 8.87
C THR A 58 1.38 2.24 9.80
N LYS A 59 0.12 2.61 9.52
CA LYS A 59 -1.04 2.14 10.30
C LYS A 59 -1.22 0.63 10.22
N LEU A 60 -1.08 0.04 9.03
CA LEU A 60 -1.16 -1.41 8.84
C LEU A 60 -0.09 -2.14 9.64
N ARG A 61 1.15 -1.63 9.64
CA ARG A 61 2.24 -2.18 10.45
C ARG A 61 1.90 -2.15 11.95
N GLN A 62 1.47 -1.00 12.46
CA GLN A 62 1.12 -0.85 13.88
C GLN A 62 -0.03 -1.77 14.28
N ALA A 63 -1.07 -1.89 13.45
CA ALA A 63 -2.16 -2.82 13.69
C ALA A 63 -1.66 -4.28 13.69
N GLY A 64 -0.77 -4.62 12.76
CA GLY A 64 -0.09 -5.92 12.74
C GLY A 64 0.67 -6.22 14.04
N ASP A 65 1.45 -5.26 14.55
CA ASP A 65 2.22 -5.40 15.79
C ASP A 65 1.29 -5.66 16.99
N GLN A 66 0.16 -4.95 17.05
CA GLN A 66 -0.87 -5.14 18.06
C GLN A 66 -1.50 -6.53 17.96
N ILE A 67 -1.85 -6.99 16.76
CA ILE A 67 -2.40 -8.34 16.55
C ILE A 67 -1.39 -9.41 16.95
N GLN A 68 -0.10 -9.24 16.64
CA GLN A 68 0.98 -10.12 17.11
C GLN A 68 1.03 -10.19 18.64
N GLY A 69 0.86 -9.05 19.33
CA GLY A 69 0.71 -9.01 20.78
C GLY A 69 -0.45 -9.88 21.29
N VAL A 70 -1.62 -9.76 20.66
CA VAL A 70 -2.81 -10.56 21.01
C VAL A 70 -2.59 -12.06 20.72
N ILE A 71 -1.98 -12.41 19.59
CA ILE A 71 -1.61 -13.79 19.23
C ILE A 71 -0.74 -14.42 20.33
N ARG A 72 0.26 -13.70 20.82
CA ARG A 72 1.15 -14.17 21.91
C ARG A 72 0.37 -14.37 23.21
N SER A 73 -0.55 -13.48 23.53
CA SER A 73 -1.41 -13.60 24.71
C SER A 73 -2.37 -14.80 24.59
N ALA A 74 -3.03 -14.97 23.45
CA ALA A 74 -3.88 -16.12 23.17
C ALA A 74 -3.10 -17.44 23.25
N TYR A 75 -1.86 -17.47 22.75
CA TYR A 75 -0.98 -18.62 22.88
C TYR A 75 -0.64 -18.96 24.34
N LYS A 76 -0.35 -17.95 25.18
CA LYS A 76 -0.11 -18.18 26.62
C LYS A 76 -1.33 -18.77 27.30
N ILE A 77 -2.53 -18.23 27.02
CA ILE A 77 -3.80 -18.74 27.56
C ILE A 77 -4.01 -20.19 27.11
N GLU A 78 -3.86 -20.49 25.81
CA GLU A 78 -3.98 -21.84 25.26
C GLU A 78 -3.00 -22.82 25.93
N LYS A 79 -1.77 -22.38 26.21
CA LYS A 79 -0.75 -23.20 26.90
C LYS A 79 -1.12 -23.45 28.36
N GLN A 80 -1.56 -22.41 29.09
CA GLN A 80 -1.98 -22.53 30.48
C GLN A 80 -3.23 -23.41 30.64
N ALA A 81 -4.22 -23.24 29.77
CA ALA A 81 -5.41 -24.07 29.74
C ALA A 81 -5.04 -25.54 29.48
N ARG A 82 -4.17 -25.83 28.51
CA ARG A 82 -3.69 -27.21 28.30
C ARG A 82 -2.99 -27.80 29.53
N GLY A 83 -2.07 -27.07 30.14
CA GLY A 83 -1.40 -27.54 31.36
C GLY A 83 -2.38 -27.80 32.50
N LEU A 84 -3.39 -26.93 32.69
CA LEU A 84 -4.43 -27.15 33.70
C LEU A 84 -5.29 -28.38 33.37
N LYS A 85 -5.64 -28.59 32.10
CA LYS A 85 -6.37 -29.78 31.66
C LYS A 85 -5.63 -31.06 32.01
N ASP A 86 -4.31 -31.06 31.83
CA ASP A 86 -3.45 -32.23 32.13
C ASP A 86 -3.48 -32.53 33.63
N ILE A 87 -3.31 -31.51 34.49
CA ILE A 87 -3.39 -31.65 35.96
C ILE A 87 -4.76 -32.18 36.41
N VAL A 88 -5.86 -31.60 35.91
CA VAL A 88 -7.22 -32.05 36.25
C VAL A 88 -7.52 -33.44 35.67
N GLY A 89 -6.79 -33.85 34.64
CA GLY A 89 -6.83 -35.20 34.06
C GLY A 89 -6.41 -36.30 35.04
N GLU A 90 -5.51 -35.99 35.97
CA GLU A 90 -4.98 -36.94 36.96
C GLU A 90 -5.95 -37.20 38.13
N LEU A 91 -6.98 -36.36 38.30
CA LEU A 91 -7.90 -36.46 39.43
C LEU A 91 -9.09 -37.40 39.14
N PRO A 92 -9.31 -38.44 39.95
CA PRO A 92 -10.46 -39.33 39.84
C PRO A 92 -11.68 -38.73 40.56
N SER A 93 -12.32 -37.72 39.97
CA SER A 93 -13.59 -37.18 40.49
C SER A 93 -14.55 -36.69 39.39
N ARG A 94 -15.85 -36.64 39.72
CA ARG A 94 -16.89 -36.13 38.81
C ARG A 94 -16.74 -34.63 38.57
N GLU A 95 -16.34 -33.85 39.59
CA GLU A 95 -16.02 -32.43 39.42
C GLU A 95 -14.82 -32.22 38.49
N ALA A 96 -13.79 -33.05 38.59
CA ALA A 96 -12.64 -33.00 37.69
C ALA A 96 -13.06 -33.21 36.23
N SER A 97 -14.03 -34.08 35.96
CA SER A 97 -14.57 -34.26 34.60
C SER A 97 -15.23 -32.99 34.04
N ARG A 98 -15.94 -32.23 34.86
CA ARG A 98 -16.55 -30.95 34.45
C ARG A 98 -15.48 -29.89 34.17
N PHE A 99 -14.46 -29.81 35.03
CA PHE A 99 -13.34 -28.89 34.79
C PHE A 99 -12.54 -29.28 33.54
N ARG A 100 -12.33 -30.58 33.28
CA ARG A 100 -11.67 -31.06 32.05
C ARG A 100 -12.37 -30.54 30.79
N SER A 101 -13.70 -30.59 30.73
CA SER A 101 -14.43 -30.10 29.55
C SER A 101 -14.34 -28.59 29.41
N GLN A 102 -14.53 -27.85 30.50
CA GLN A 102 -14.42 -26.38 30.50
C GLN A 102 -13.04 -25.91 30.04
N VAL A 103 -11.98 -26.48 30.60
CA VAL A 103 -10.60 -26.11 30.26
C VAL A 103 -10.23 -26.55 28.84
N SER A 104 -10.73 -27.71 28.39
CA SER A 104 -10.53 -28.15 27.01
C SER A 104 -11.19 -27.19 26.01
N ASN A 105 -12.41 -26.72 26.30
CA ASN A 105 -13.11 -25.76 25.45
C ASN A 105 -12.37 -24.43 25.41
N LEU A 106 -11.93 -23.91 26.56
CA LEU A 106 -11.15 -22.68 26.64
C LEU A 106 -9.84 -22.76 25.83
N ALA A 107 -9.14 -23.90 25.91
CA ALA A 107 -7.94 -24.12 25.10
C ALA A 107 -8.25 -24.13 23.60
N SER A 108 -9.36 -24.75 23.19
CA SER A 108 -9.78 -24.76 21.79
C SER A 108 -10.20 -23.39 21.27
N GLU A 109 -10.89 -22.59 22.08
CA GLU A 109 -11.30 -21.22 21.75
C GLU A 109 -10.08 -20.33 21.56
N ALA A 110 -9.15 -20.33 22.52
CA ALA A 110 -7.90 -19.57 22.43
C ALA A 110 -7.06 -19.97 21.20
N LYS A 111 -7.01 -21.28 20.88
CA LYS A 111 -6.36 -21.78 19.66
C LYS A 111 -7.05 -21.27 18.39
N GLY A 112 -8.38 -21.28 18.37
CA GLY A 112 -9.20 -20.79 17.26
C GLY A 112 -8.93 -19.32 16.97
N GLU A 113 -9.03 -18.48 18.00
CA GLU A 113 -8.76 -17.04 17.91
C GLU A 113 -7.33 -16.76 17.43
N ARG A 114 -6.34 -17.45 18.01
CA ARG A 114 -4.94 -17.31 17.58
C ARG A 114 -4.78 -17.60 16.09
N ASN A 115 -5.39 -18.68 15.60
CA ASN A 115 -5.28 -19.09 14.21
C ASN A 115 -5.96 -18.09 13.27
N SER A 116 -7.11 -17.54 13.66
CA SER A 116 -7.80 -16.48 12.92
C SER A 116 -6.94 -15.22 12.83
N LEU A 117 -6.41 -14.73 13.96
CA LEU A 117 -5.54 -13.56 14.01
C LEU A 117 -4.23 -13.76 13.23
N THR A 118 -3.67 -14.97 13.26
CA THR A 118 -2.47 -15.30 12.47
C THR A 118 -2.73 -15.11 10.97
N LYS A 119 -3.91 -15.49 10.47
CA LYS A 119 -4.29 -15.26 9.06
C LYS A 119 -4.38 -13.77 8.74
N GLU A 120 -4.90 -12.95 9.66
CA GLU A 120 -4.96 -11.49 9.48
C GLU A 120 -3.56 -10.88 9.34
N VAL A 121 -2.62 -11.26 10.21
CA VAL A 121 -1.23 -10.78 10.13
C VAL A 121 -0.55 -11.23 8.84
N SER A 122 -0.82 -12.46 8.38
CA SER A 122 -0.30 -12.94 7.10
C SER A 122 -0.81 -12.10 5.92
N ARG A 123 -2.07 -11.63 5.95
CA ARG A 123 -2.55 -10.73 4.89
C ARG A 123 -1.81 -9.39 4.90
N ILE A 124 -1.51 -8.83 6.07
CA ILE A 124 -0.70 -7.60 6.17
C ILE A 124 0.70 -7.84 5.59
N SER A 125 1.32 -8.97 5.94
CA SER A 125 2.65 -9.35 5.46
C SER A 125 2.70 -9.52 3.94
N ASN A 126 1.63 -10.08 3.34
CA ASN A 126 1.52 -10.27 1.89
C ASN A 126 1.49 -8.96 1.09
N TYR A 127 1.18 -7.82 1.73
CA TYR A 127 1.33 -6.50 1.11
C TYR A 127 2.78 -5.96 1.14
N GLY A 128 3.77 -6.79 1.51
CA GLY A 128 5.17 -6.37 1.66
C GLY A 128 5.42 -5.53 2.92
N ILE A 129 4.50 -5.58 3.89
CA ILE A 129 4.60 -4.86 5.16
C ILE A 129 5.13 -5.82 6.22
N SER A 130 6.38 -5.63 6.65
CA SER A 130 6.93 -6.40 7.75
C SER A 130 6.25 -6.04 9.06
N VAL A 131 5.75 -7.07 9.74
CA VAL A 131 5.13 -7.07 11.07
C VAL A 131 5.89 -8.04 11.96
#